data_AF-A0A0N1FBM7-F1
#
_entry.id   AF-A0A0N1FBM7-F1
#
_cell.length_a   1.000
_cell.length_b   1.000
_cell.length_c   1.000
_cell.angle_alpha   90.00
_cell.angle_beta   90.00
_cell.angle_gamma   90.00
#
_symmetry.space_group_name_H-M   'P 1'
#
loop_
_entity.id
_entity.type
_entity.pdbx_description
1 polymer ?
#
loop_
_entity_poly.entity_id
_entity_poly.type
_entity_poly.pdbx_seq_one_letter_code
_entity_poly.pdbx_strand_id
1 'polypeptide(L)'
;MPDFSAHVVLCDSLTPVGQLRFTQAGPRQFSTFTYDPAWVVNSRAFAIQPTFPLGSGPFHAAGQPGNVCDALAGVFADAAPDSWGRRLLERAYGNGLSGAMARHYEAAFINDQIGIALTI
;
A
#
# COMPACT_ATOMS: atom_id res chain seq x y z
N MET A 1 18.79 -1.01 1.38
CA MET A 1 17.55 -1.81 1.53
C MET A 1 16.42 -0.88 1.17
N PRO A 2 15.62 -1.16 0.13
CA PRO A 2 14.52 -0.29 -0.20
C PRO A 2 13.45 -0.42 0.88
N ASP A 3 13.11 0.73 1.44
CA ASP A 3 12.06 0.91 2.41
C ASP A 3 11.14 1.97 1.82
N PHE A 4 9.89 1.57 1.62
CA PHE A 4 8.91 2.44 1.02
C PHE A 4 7.83 2.73 2.04
N SER A 5 7.32 3.95 2.02
CA SER A 5 6.27 4.39 2.92
C SER A 5 5.26 5.20 2.17
N ALA A 6 4.00 5.06 2.55
CA ALA A 6 2.96 5.78 1.87
C ALA A 6 1.77 6.05 2.79
N HIS A 7 1.10 7.17 2.55
CA HIS A 7 0.04 7.69 3.39
C HIS A 7 -1.31 7.14 2.96
N VAL A 8 -2.04 6.57 3.91
CA VAL A 8 -3.41 6.11 3.70
C VAL A 8 -4.34 7.26 4.07
N VAL A 9 -5.12 7.71 3.08
CA VAL A 9 -5.99 8.87 3.21
C VAL A 9 -7.42 8.55 2.76
N LEU A 10 -8.39 9.30 3.28
CA LEU A 10 -9.80 9.15 2.95
C LEU A 10 -10.33 10.37 2.17
N CYS A 11 -11.08 10.07 1.10
CA CYS A 11 -11.83 11.02 0.28
C CYS A 11 -10.96 12.13 -0.36
N ASP A 12 -11.63 13.04 -1.04
CA ASP A 12 -11.00 14.19 -1.72
C ASP A 12 -10.33 15.16 -0.75
N SER A 13 -10.71 15.15 0.53
CA SER A 13 -10.08 15.98 1.56
C SER A 13 -8.74 15.44 2.05
N LEU A 14 -8.28 14.30 1.52
CA LEU A 14 -7.03 13.63 1.90
C LEU A 14 -6.89 13.47 3.41
N THR A 15 -7.99 13.10 4.08
CA THR A 15 -8.00 12.96 5.54
C THR A 15 -7.04 11.85 5.94
N PRO A 16 -6.01 12.11 6.78
CA PRO A 16 -5.03 11.09 7.13
C PRO A 16 -5.69 10.01 7.98
N VAL A 17 -5.61 8.78 7.52
CA VAL A 17 -6.12 7.59 8.22
C VAL A 17 -4.96 6.82 8.84
N GLY A 18 -3.81 6.77 8.17
CA GLY A 18 -2.64 6.08 8.67
C GLY A 18 -1.51 6.02 7.66
N GLN A 19 -0.56 5.13 7.93
CA GLN A 19 0.62 4.94 7.11
C GLN A 19 0.84 3.45 6.87
N LEU A 20 1.12 3.10 5.62
CA LEU A 20 1.65 1.78 5.27
C LEU A 20 3.16 1.91 5.02
N ARG A 21 3.94 1.09 5.71
CA ARG A 21 5.37 0.90 5.42
C ARG A 21 5.56 -0.47 4.80
N PHE A 22 6.36 -0.53 3.75
CA PHE A 22 6.76 -1.77 3.09
C PHE A 22 8.28 -1.86 3.11
N THR A 23 8.80 -2.96 3.62
CA THR A 23 10.23 -3.18 3.76
C THR A 23 10.62 -4.47 3.03
N GLN A 24 11.69 -4.38 2.25
CA GLN A 24 12.32 -5.56 1.65
C GLN A 24 13.70 -5.79 2.25
N ALA A 25 13.88 -6.96 2.86
CA ALA A 25 15.13 -7.45 3.39
C ALA A 25 15.57 -8.73 2.65
N GLY A 26 16.31 -8.53 1.54
CA GLY A 26 16.76 -9.64 0.69
C GLY A 26 15.58 -10.35 0.03
N PRO A 27 15.38 -11.67 0.26
CA PRO A 27 14.23 -12.40 -0.26
C PRO A 27 12.94 -12.20 0.55
N ARG A 28 13.02 -11.56 1.73
CA ARG A 28 11.86 -11.32 2.60
C ARG A 28 11.24 -9.96 2.32
N GLN A 29 9.93 -9.94 2.30
CA GLN A 29 9.11 -8.75 2.12
C GLN A 29 8.05 -8.73 3.23
N PHE A 30 7.83 -7.57 3.82
CA PHE A 30 6.81 -7.38 4.84
C PHE A 30 6.29 -5.96 4.81
N SER A 31 5.03 -5.79 5.20
CA SER A 31 4.43 -4.49 5.39
C SER A 31 3.91 -4.32 6.81
N THR A 32 3.78 -3.07 7.20
CA THR A 32 3.23 -2.66 8.48
C THR A 32 2.30 -1.49 8.25
N PHE A 33 1.03 -1.67 8.60
CA PHE A 33 0.05 -0.59 8.63
C PHE A 33 -0.07 -0.06 10.05
N THR A 34 -0.17 1.26 10.19
CA THR A 34 -0.39 1.92 11.48
C THR A 34 -1.38 3.05 11.29
N TYR A 35 -2.40 3.11 12.15
CA TYR A 35 -3.34 4.22 12.15
C TYR A 35 -2.67 5.52 12.57
N ASP A 36 -3.11 6.63 11.98
CA ASP A 36 -2.72 7.95 12.41
C ASP A 36 -3.34 8.23 13.80
N PRO A 37 -2.58 8.73 14.79
CA PRO A 37 -3.12 9.05 16.11
C PRO A 37 -4.32 10.01 16.04
N ALA A 38 -4.32 10.97 15.11
CA ALA A 38 -5.42 11.90 14.90
C ALA A 38 -6.66 11.20 14.32
N TRP A 39 -6.48 10.13 13.53
CA TRP A 39 -7.60 9.30 13.08
C TRP A 39 -8.19 8.51 14.24
N VAL A 40 -7.36 7.88 15.08
CA VAL A 40 -7.85 7.04 16.20
C VAL A 40 -8.75 7.81 17.18
N VAL A 41 -8.48 9.10 17.40
CA VAL A 41 -9.28 9.96 18.29
C VAL A 41 -10.44 10.67 17.58
N ASN A 42 -10.57 10.55 16.27
CA ASN A 42 -11.60 11.23 15.49
C ASN A 42 -12.98 10.61 15.76
N SER A 43 -14.01 11.45 15.97
CA SER A 43 -15.38 10.97 16.21
C SER A 43 -16.01 10.24 15.02
N ARG A 44 -15.47 10.46 13.81
CA ARG A 44 -15.87 9.78 12.57
C ARG A 44 -14.97 8.61 12.20
N ALA A 45 -14.03 8.25 13.08
CA ALA A 45 -13.08 7.18 12.80
C ALA A 45 -13.79 5.82 12.68
N PHE A 46 -13.26 5.00 11.79
CA PHE A 46 -13.66 3.60 11.66
C PHE A 46 -12.44 2.74 11.31
N ALA A 47 -12.56 1.45 11.56
CA ALA A 47 -11.55 0.47 11.19
C ALA A 47 -11.57 0.23 9.67
N ILE A 48 -10.43 0.33 8.99
CA ILE A 48 -10.34 0.15 7.52
C ILE A 48 -10.71 -1.27 7.07
N GLN A 49 -10.57 -2.25 7.97
CA GLN A 49 -11.04 -3.61 7.79
C GLN A 49 -11.38 -4.21 9.17
N PRO A 50 -12.27 -5.22 9.24
CA PRO A 50 -12.73 -5.78 10.52
C PRO A 50 -11.62 -6.33 11.42
N THR A 51 -10.55 -6.86 10.82
CA THR A 51 -9.40 -7.42 11.53
C THR A 51 -8.41 -6.36 12.01
N PHE A 52 -8.57 -5.09 11.61
CA PHE A 52 -7.69 -3.97 11.99
C PHE A 52 -8.42 -2.97 12.91
N PRO A 53 -8.80 -3.36 14.13
CA PRO A 53 -9.56 -2.49 15.04
C PRO A 53 -8.77 -1.22 15.42
N LEU A 54 -9.49 -0.11 15.57
CA LEU A 54 -8.92 1.16 16.02
C LEU A 54 -8.26 1.01 17.40
N GLY A 55 -7.16 1.74 17.62
CA GLY A 55 -6.43 1.71 18.89
C GLY A 55 -5.63 0.44 19.15
N SER A 56 -5.60 -0.51 18.21
CA SER A 56 -4.65 -1.62 18.23
C SER A 56 -3.31 -1.21 17.64
N GLY A 57 -2.26 -1.92 18.02
CA GLY A 57 -0.89 -1.67 17.56
C GLY A 57 -0.72 -1.88 16.04
N PRO A 58 0.50 -1.74 15.52
CA PRO A 58 0.77 -1.90 14.10
C PRO A 58 0.32 -3.27 13.57
N PHE A 59 -0.25 -3.29 12.38
CA PHE A 59 -0.71 -4.50 11.70
C PHE A 59 0.34 -4.95 10.69
N HIS A 60 0.84 -6.16 10.87
CA HIS A 60 1.94 -6.69 10.07
C HIS A 60 1.46 -7.75 9.09
N ALA A 61 2.02 -7.73 7.88
CA ALA A 61 1.91 -8.82 6.92
C ALA A 61 3.30 -9.16 6.38
N ALA A 62 3.55 -10.44 6.13
CA ALA A 62 4.82 -10.93 5.63
C ALA A 62 4.56 -11.90 4.49
N GLY A 63 5.18 -11.64 3.35
CA GLY A 63 4.97 -12.42 2.14
C GLY A 63 5.87 -13.64 2.08
N GLN A 64 5.40 -14.67 1.37
CA GLN A 64 6.25 -15.79 1.02
C GLN A 64 7.25 -15.40 -0.08
N PRO A 65 8.46 -16.00 -0.09
CA PRO A 65 9.43 -15.74 -1.14
C PRO A 65 8.81 -15.98 -2.54
N GLY A 66 8.78 -14.94 -3.37
CA GLY A 66 8.26 -15.01 -4.73
C GLY A 66 6.81 -14.57 -4.92
N ASN A 67 6.06 -14.29 -3.84
CA ASN A 67 4.73 -13.69 -3.93
C ASN A 67 4.67 -12.41 -3.09
N VAL A 68 4.73 -11.27 -3.78
CA VAL A 68 4.76 -9.95 -3.15
C VAL A 68 3.41 -9.61 -2.53
N CYS A 69 2.29 -10.01 -3.16
CA CYS A 69 0.93 -9.71 -2.68
C CYS A 69 0.66 -10.21 -1.26
N ASP A 70 1.36 -11.27 -0.85
CA ASP A 70 1.25 -11.83 0.50
C ASP A 70 1.94 -10.93 1.56
N ALA A 71 2.80 -10.00 1.14
CA ALA A 71 3.50 -9.05 2.00
C ALA A 71 2.68 -7.79 2.28
N LEU A 72 1.61 -7.51 1.53
CA LEU A 72 0.68 -6.40 1.80
C LEU A 72 -0.34 -6.77 2.89
N ALA A 73 -0.64 -5.81 3.76
CA ALA A 73 -1.52 -6.02 4.90
C ALA A 73 -3.01 -5.97 4.52
N GLY A 74 -3.69 -7.12 4.49
CA GLY A 74 -5.15 -7.22 4.37
C GLY A 74 -5.73 -6.45 3.19
N VAL A 75 -6.59 -5.46 3.44
CA VAL A 75 -7.28 -4.65 2.42
C VAL A 75 -6.35 -4.01 1.37
N PHE A 76 -5.08 -3.76 1.71
CA PHE A 76 -4.12 -3.23 0.75
C PHE A 76 -3.72 -4.27 -0.31
N ALA A 77 -3.69 -5.56 0.05
CA ALA A 77 -3.46 -6.65 -0.90
C ALA A 77 -4.65 -6.82 -1.85
N ASP A 78 -5.87 -6.64 -1.35
CA ASP A 78 -7.10 -6.73 -2.17
C ASP A 78 -7.15 -5.64 -3.25
N ALA A 79 -6.55 -4.47 -2.99
CA ALA A 79 -6.45 -3.37 -3.94
C ALA A 79 -5.25 -3.50 -4.90
N ALA A 80 -4.35 -4.46 -4.67
CA ALA A 80 -3.17 -4.63 -5.51
C ALA A 80 -3.56 -5.18 -6.91
N PRO A 81 -2.89 -4.73 -7.98
CA PRO A 81 -3.19 -5.21 -9.31
C PRO A 81 -2.87 -6.69 -9.46
N ASP A 82 -3.80 -7.43 -10.08
CA ASP A 82 -3.59 -8.83 -10.42
C ASP A 82 -2.49 -9.02 -11.51
N SER A 83 -2.24 -10.26 -11.91
CA SER A 83 -1.20 -10.56 -12.90
C SER A 83 -1.43 -9.91 -14.27
N TRP A 84 -2.69 -9.68 -14.66
CA TRP A 84 -3.03 -9.03 -15.91
C TRP A 84 -2.92 -7.50 -15.78
N GLY A 85 -3.43 -6.93 -14.68
CA GLY A 85 -3.31 -5.52 -14.36
C GLY A 85 -1.85 -5.07 -14.28
N ARG A 86 -0.97 -5.87 -13.67
CA ARG A 86 0.48 -5.62 -13.67
C ARG A 86 1.04 -5.54 -15.09
N ARG A 87 0.76 -6.53 -15.94
CA ARG A 87 1.20 -6.51 -17.35
C ARG A 87 0.68 -5.30 -18.12
N LEU A 88 -0.54 -4.85 -17.83
CA LEU A 88 -1.10 -3.65 -18.45
C LEU A 88 -0.32 -2.40 -18.05
N LEU A 89 -0.01 -2.24 -16.76
CA LEU A 89 0.81 -1.13 -16.24
C LEU A 89 2.24 -1.16 -16.80
N GLU A 90 2.85 -2.34 -16.87
CA GLU A 90 4.17 -2.53 -17.49
C GLU A 90 4.19 -2.09 -18.96
N ARG A 91 3.14 -2.39 -19.71
CA ARG A 91 3.00 -1.97 -21.11
C ARG A 91 2.81 -0.46 -21.23
N ALA A 92 1.97 0.14 -20.38
CA ALA A 92 1.60 1.55 -20.47
C ALA A 92 2.75 2.49 -20.07
N TYR A 93 3.51 2.14 -19.04
CA TYR A 93 4.51 3.01 -18.42
C TYR A 93 5.94 2.47 -18.51
N GLY A 94 6.12 1.35 -19.22
CA GLY A 94 7.39 0.71 -19.49
C GLY A 94 7.90 -0.20 -18.36
N ASN A 95 8.92 -1.00 -18.70
CA ASN A 95 9.59 -1.87 -17.74
C ASN A 95 10.30 -1.12 -16.59
N GLY A 96 10.34 0.22 -16.59
CA GLY A 96 10.80 1.01 -15.44
C GLY A 96 9.78 1.05 -14.30
N LEU A 97 8.51 0.76 -14.60
CA LEU A 97 7.55 0.31 -13.61
C LEU A 97 7.71 -1.17 -13.28
N SER A 98 8.61 -1.94 -13.92
CA SER A 98 8.81 -3.41 -13.79
C SER A 98 10.24 -3.89 -13.50
N GLY A 99 11.20 -2.99 -13.32
CA GLY A 99 12.61 -3.36 -13.25
C GLY A 99 13.47 -2.27 -12.63
N ALA A 100 14.32 -2.69 -11.70
CA ALA A 100 15.16 -1.92 -10.77
C ALA A 100 14.42 -1.13 -9.68
N MET A 101 13.33 -0.40 -10.00
CA MET A 101 12.42 0.18 -8.99
C MET A 101 11.30 -0.80 -8.60
N ALA A 102 11.05 -1.80 -9.43
CA ALA A 102 9.86 -2.65 -9.39
C ALA A 102 10.17 -4.14 -9.41
N ARG A 103 10.93 -4.57 -8.39
CA ARG A 103 10.76 -5.90 -7.80
C ARG A 103 9.85 -5.87 -6.56
N HIS A 104 9.29 -4.69 -6.23
CA HIS A 104 8.65 -4.32 -4.97
C HIS A 104 7.42 -3.43 -5.19
N TYR A 105 6.53 -3.86 -6.08
CA TYR A 105 5.41 -3.11 -6.67
C TYR A 105 4.39 -2.44 -5.73
N GLU A 106 4.51 -2.59 -4.43
CA GLU A 106 3.38 -2.40 -3.52
C GLU A 106 3.34 -1.03 -2.82
N ALA A 107 4.36 -0.21 -3.03
CA ALA A 107 4.43 1.11 -2.40
C ALA A 107 4.21 2.30 -3.34
N ALA A 108 4.19 2.08 -4.66
CA ALA A 108 3.83 3.13 -5.62
C ALA A 108 2.32 3.42 -5.63
N PHE A 109 1.49 2.44 -5.24
CA PHE A 109 0.04 2.56 -5.34
C PHE A 109 -0.58 3.47 -4.26
N ILE A 110 0.15 3.77 -3.19
CA ILE A 110 -0.36 4.56 -2.06
C ILE A 110 0.00 6.05 -2.19
N ASN A 111 0.81 6.45 -3.18
CA ASN A 111 1.22 7.85 -3.33
C ASN A 111 0.68 8.58 -4.58
N ASP A 112 0.02 7.92 -5.55
CA ASP A 112 -0.42 8.62 -6.76
C ASP A 112 -1.65 8.01 -7.46
N GLN A 113 -2.86 8.32 -6.97
CA GLN A 113 -4.12 8.20 -7.74
C GLN A 113 -5.03 9.44 -7.63
N ILE A 114 -4.48 10.61 -7.30
CA ILE A 114 -5.16 11.90 -7.50
C ILE A 114 -4.19 12.80 -8.27
N GLY A 115 -4.10 12.63 -9.59
CA GLY A 115 -3.20 13.47 -10.39
C GLY A 115 -3.18 13.28 -11.90
N ILE A 116 -3.48 12.10 -12.46
CA ILE A 116 -3.29 11.85 -13.90
C ILE A 116 -4.60 11.48 -14.64
N ALA A 117 -5.74 11.45 -13.94
CA ALA A 117 -7.06 11.22 -14.57
C ALA A 117 -7.80 12.51 -15.01
N LEU A 118 -7.17 13.69 -14.89
CA LEU A 118 -7.77 14.99 -15.24
C LEU A 118 -7.12 15.69 -16.45
N THR A 119 -6.39 14.95 -17.28
CA THR A 119 -5.94 15.45 -18.59
C THR A 119 -5.97 14.33 -19.62
N ILE A 120 -7.17 13.87 -19.97
CA ILE A 120 -7.59 13.49 -21.33
C ILE A 120 -9.07 13.85 -21.47
#